data_AF-A0A9D7X323-F1
#
_entry.id   AF-A0A9D7X323-F1
#
_cell.length_a   1.000
_cell.length_b   1.000
_cell.length_c   1.000
_cell.angle_alpha   90.00
_cell.angle_beta   90.00
_cell.angle_gamma   90.00
#
_symmetry.space_group_name_H-M   'P 1'
#
loop_
_entity.id
_entity.type
_entity.pdbx_description
1 polymer ?
#
loop_
_entity_poly.entity_id
_entity_poly.type
_entity_poly.pdbx_seq_one_letter_code
_entity_poly.pdbx_strand_id
1 'polypeptide(L)'
;MPITRDASDFLTVSESIPFVDVRSPAEFHQGHIPGAINIPLFNDLERIEIGKLYVHSGRDQAILRGLDIILPKTSKILQTLRDRTKGKDLRLYCWRGGLRSLNMAWFFETNGFRVSLLDGGYKAYRRFIRNHMDETARVVVLGGYTGSGKTEVLTHLSKIGEQVIDLEKLASHKGSAFGGIGLPDQPTNEQFGNNLYDQWQRLDKTRFIWLEDESRMIGKVTMPDQMVRKIKQSPLIIMDVPKELRVNRLVMEYAGIDDQLLIEAVMKIETRLGKPRAKGALVSIQEKDYATVADQVLTYYDKAYSFSMNRREGQSRFHFAVGKFDASEVAARLLEFANKHLNNGTHLPGL
;
A
#
# COMPACT_ATOMS: atom_id res chain seq x y z
N MET A 1 -24.99 -2.70 -26.82
CA MET A 1 -23.84 -3.54 -26.46
C MET A 1 -22.95 -2.71 -25.54
N PRO A 2 -22.50 -3.25 -24.41
CA PRO A 2 -21.69 -2.50 -23.46
C PRO A 2 -20.42 -1.98 -24.14
N ILE A 3 -20.04 -0.74 -23.81
CA ILE A 3 -18.80 -0.15 -24.34
C ILE A 3 -17.62 -0.82 -23.63
N THR A 4 -16.67 -1.36 -24.36
CA THR A 4 -15.44 -1.91 -23.80
C THR A 4 -14.33 -0.87 -23.85
N ARG A 5 -13.59 -0.72 -22.75
CA ARG A 5 -12.50 0.24 -22.59
C ARG A 5 -11.22 -0.46 -22.17
N ASP A 6 -10.07 -0.01 -22.66
CA ASP A 6 -8.79 -0.44 -22.10
C ASP A 6 -8.59 0.08 -20.66
N ALA A 7 -7.53 -0.36 -20.00
CA ALA A 7 -7.29 0.02 -18.60
C ALA A 7 -7.04 1.53 -18.41
N SER A 8 -6.49 2.24 -19.39
CA SER A 8 -6.22 3.68 -19.29
C SER A 8 -7.52 4.47 -19.35
N ASP A 9 -8.33 4.24 -20.39
CA ASP A 9 -9.64 4.90 -20.55
C ASP A 9 -10.58 4.51 -19.39
N PHE A 10 -10.61 3.23 -19.02
CA PHE A 10 -11.47 2.75 -17.94
C PHE A 10 -11.22 3.46 -16.59
N LEU A 11 -9.96 3.80 -16.28
CA LEU A 11 -9.61 4.48 -15.03
C LEU A 11 -9.89 6.00 -15.07
N THR A 12 -9.75 6.64 -16.23
CA THR A 12 -9.86 8.11 -16.39
C THR A 12 -11.31 8.62 -16.50
N VAL A 13 -12.27 7.76 -16.85
CA VAL A 13 -13.68 8.15 -17.03
C VAL A 13 -14.34 8.49 -15.68
N SER A 14 -14.28 9.76 -15.26
CA SER A 14 -14.92 10.39 -14.09
C SER A 14 -14.85 9.64 -12.76
N GLU A 15 -14.26 10.25 -11.73
CA GLU A 15 -14.25 9.69 -10.36
C GLU A 15 -15.65 9.43 -9.79
N SER A 16 -16.70 10.05 -10.34
CA SER A 16 -18.08 9.87 -9.88
C SER A 16 -18.73 8.55 -10.30
N ILE A 17 -18.18 7.83 -11.29
CA ILE A 17 -18.77 6.60 -11.80
C ILE A 17 -18.20 5.39 -11.04
N PRO A 18 -19.01 4.58 -10.35
CA PRO A 18 -18.50 3.49 -9.53
C PRO A 18 -17.88 2.37 -10.36
N PHE A 19 -16.76 1.83 -9.87
CA PHE A 19 -16.25 0.53 -10.32
C PHE A 19 -17.07 -0.60 -9.70
N VAL A 20 -17.48 -1.56 -10.50
CA VAL A 20 -18.26 -2.73 -10.06
C VAL A 20 -17.49 -4.00 -10.40
N ASP A 21 -17.13 -4.75 -9.36
CA ASP A 21 -16.42 -6.02 -9.47
C ASP A 21 -17.41 -7.18 -9.32
N VAL A 22 -17.58 -7.99 -10.37
CA VAL A 22 -18.48 -9.16 -10.34
C VAL A 22 -17.78 -10.48 -10.02
N ARG A 23 -16.52 -10.43 -9.61
CA ARG A 23 -15.78 -11.59 -9.10
C ARG A 23 -16.32 -12.04 -7.73
N SER A 24 -15.89 -13.22 -7.29
CA SER A 24 -16.31 -13.73 -5.98
C SER A 24 -15.74 -12.89 -4.82
N PRO A 25 -16.31 -12.96 -3.62
CA PRO A 25 -15.81 -12.23 -2.45
C PRO A 25 -14.34 -12.48 -2.14
N ALA A 26 -13.85 -13.73 -2.24
CA ALA A 26 -12.44 -14.04 -2.04
C ALA A 26 -11.55 -13.43 -3.14
N GLU A 27 -11.97 -13.46 -4.41
CA GLU A 27 -11.24 -12.81 -5.50
C GLU A 27 -11.16 -11.28 -5.27
N PHE A 28 -12.22 -10.66 -4.73
CA PHE A 28 -12.27 -9.23 -4.40
C PHE A 28 -11.41 -8.87 -3.18
N HIS A 29 -11.49 -9.66 -2.11
CA HIS A 29 -10.69 -9.47 -0.89
C HIS A 29 -9.19 -9.66 -1.16
N GLN A 30 -8.82 -10.60 -2.04
CA GLN A 30 -7.45 -10.78 -2.49
C GLN A 30 -6.90 -9.50 -3.14
N GLY A 31 -7.71 -8.77 -3.89
CA GLY A 31 -7.36 -7.46 -4.41
C GLY A 31 -8.37 -6.97 -5.43
N HIS A 32 -8.65 -5.67 -5.45
CA HIS A 32 -9.62 -5.02 -6.33
C HIS A 32 -9.17 -3.60 -6.71
N ILE A 33 -9.79 -3.02 -7.73
CA ILE A 33 -9.56 -1.60 -8.09
C ILE A 33 -10.01 -0.74 -6.90
N PRO A 34 -9.20 0.19 -6.38
CA PRO A 34 -9.58 1.00 -5.23
C PRO A 34 -10.91 1.73 -5.45
N GLY A 35 -11.77 1.71 -4.44
CA GLY A 35 -13.13 2.25 -4.52
C GLY A 35 -14.16 1.36 -5.25
N ALA A 36 -13.77 0.18 -5.76
CA ALA A 36 -14.72 -0.73 -6.38
C ALA A 36 -15.70 -1.35 -5.39
N ILE A 37 -16.91 -1.60 -5.86
CA ILE A 37 -17.98 -2.26 -5.12
C ILE A 37 -18.09 -3.70 -5.63
N ASN A 38 -18.06 -4.68 -4.74
CA ASN A 38 -18.28 -6.06 -5.11
C ASN A 38 -19.78 -6.37 -5.25
N ILE A 39 -20.19 -6.79 -6.46
CA ILE A 39 -21.52 -7.33 -6.78
C ILE A 39 -21.31 -8.72 -7.37
N PRO A 40 -21.04 -9.73 -6.53
CA PRO A 40 -20.51 -11.01 -6.98
C PRO A 40 -21.53 -11.78 -7.81
N LEU A 41 -21.11 -12.26 -8.99
CA LEU A 41 -21.92 -13.17 -9.79
C LEU A 41 -22.08 -14.53 -9.11
N PHE A 42 -21.03 -14.97 -8.41
CA PHE A 42 -20.94 -16.22 -7.67
C PHE A 42 -20.32 -15.97 -6.31
N ASN A 43 -20.80 -16.67 -5.28
CA ASN A 43 -20.05 -16.79 -4.03
C ASN A 43 -18.80 -17.66 -4.24
N ASP A 44 -17.95 -17.81 -3.22
CA ASP A 44 -16.67 -18.50 -3.38
C ASP A 44 -16.83 -20.00 -3.69
N LEU A 45 -17.82 -20.68 -3.10
CA LEU A 45 -18.08 -22.10 -3.36
C LEU A 45 -18.63 -22.31 -4.79
N GLU A 46 -19.62 -21.50 -5.18
CA GLU A 46 -20.18 -21.50 -6.53
C GLU A 46 -19.09 -21.19 -7.57
N ARG A 47 -18.19 -20.25 -7.28
CA ARG A 47 -17.07 -19.89 -8.15
C ARG A 47 -16.09 -21.05 -8.35
N ILE A 48 -15.86 -21.84 -7.30
CA ILE A 48 -15.04 -23.05 -7.37
C ILE A 48 -15.74 -24.12 -8.19
N GLU A 49 -17.03 -24.36 -7.94
CA GLU A 49 -17.86 -25.34 -8.67
C GLU A 49 -17.88 -25.05 -10.17
N ILE A 50 -18.25 -23.82 -10.56
CA ILE A 50 -18.30 -23.39 -11.97
C ILE A 50 -16.91 -23.46 -12.62
N GLY A 51 -15.86 -23.11 -11.87
CA GLY A 51 -14.48 -23.24 -12.34
C GLY A 51 -14.10 -24.70 -12.65
N LYS A 52 -14.47 -25.63 -11.78
CA LYS A 52 -14.23 -27.07 -11.99
C LYS A 52 -15.03 -27.59 -13.18
N LEU A 53 -16.32 -27.28 -13.27
CA LEU A 53 -17.16 -27.70 -14.40
C LEU A 53 -16.64 -27.17 -15.73
N TYR A 54 -16.20 -25.91 -15.79
CA TYR A 54 -15.65 -25.34 -17.01
C TYR A 54 -14.42 -26.11 -17.51
N VAL A 55 -13.55 -26.54 -16.59
CA VAL A 55 -12.32 -27.29 -16.92
C VAL A 55 -12.63 -28.75 -17.30
N HIS A 56 -13.52 -29.43 -16.58
CA HIS A 56 -13.72 -30.87 -16.72
C HIS A 56 -14.87 -31.25 -17.67
N SER A 57 -15.91 -30.42 -17.76
CA SER A 57 -17.16 -30.71 -18.48
C SER A 57 -17.44 -29.73 -19.62
N GLY A 58 -16.52 -28.78 -19.85
CA GLY A 58 -16.60 -27.82 -20.95
C GLY A 58 -17.47 -26.60 -20.65
N ARG A 59 -17.47 -25.68 -21.62
CA ARG A 59 -18.08 -24.35 -21.49
C ARG A 59 -19.60 -24.42 -21.30
N ASP A 60 -20.30 -25.24 -22.07
CA ASP A 60 -21.77 -25.23 -22.11
C ASP A 60 -22.39 -25.72 -20.80
N GLN A 61 -21.84 -26.79 -20.21
CA GLN A 61 -22.26 -27.29 -18.90
C GLN A 61 -22.05 -26.26 -17.79
N ALA A 62 -20.90 -25.56 -17.81
CA ALA A 62 -20.63 -24.49 -16.86
C ALA A 62 -21.58 -23.29 -17.03
N ILE A 63 -22.02 -22.99 -18.26
CA ILE A 63 -23.02 -21.95 -18.52
C ILE A 63 -24.38 -22.35 -17.97
N LEU A 64 -24.86 -23.55 -18.27
CA LEU A 64 -26.15 -24.06 -17.79
C LEU A 64 -26.20 -24.03 -16.27
N ARG A 65 -25.19 -24.62 -15.61
CA ARG A 65 -25.11 -24.60 -14.16
C ARG A 65 -24.98 -23.19 -13.58
N GLY A 66 -24.27 -22.30 -14.27
CA GLY A 66 -24.18 -20.89 -13.90
C GLY A 66 -25.55 -20.21 -13.91
N LEU A 67 -26.39 -20.47 -14.92
CA LEU A 67 -27.74 -19.92 -15.01
C LEU A 67 -28.63 -20.42 -13.85
N ASP A 68 -28.59 -21.71 -13.53
CA ASP A 68 -29.34 -22.29 -12.40
C ASP A 68 -29.04 -21.58 -11.08
N ILE A 69 -27.78 -21.19 -10.88
CA ILE A 69 -27.31 -20.49 -9.69
C ILE A 69 -27.70 -19.00 -9.72
N ILE A 70 -27.60 -18.34 -10.88
CA ILE A 70 -27.75 -16.89 -11.01
C ILE A 70 -29.21 -16.47 -11.07
N LEU A 71 -30.06 -17.17 -11.84
CA LEU A 71 -31.44 -16.76 -12.11
C LEU A 71 -32.24 -16.52 -10.82
N PRO A 72 -32.20 -17.39 -9.79
CA PRO A 72 -32.94 -17.19 -8.55
C PRO A 72 -32.49 -15.97 -7.72
N LYS A 73 -31.27 -15.45 -7.96
CA LYS A 73 -30.69 -14.32 -7.20
C LYS A 73 -30.64 -13.00 -7.97
N THR A 74 -31.16 -12.94 -9.19
CA THR A 74 -31.14 -11.74 -10.06
C THR A 74 -31.78 -10.50 -9.42
N SER A 75 -32.94 -10.66 -8.77
CA SER A 75 -33.64 -9.57 -8.08
C SER A 75 -32.78 -8.97 -6.95
N LYS A 76 -32.19 -9.84 -6.12
CA LYS A 76 -31.30 -9.44 -5.01
C LYS A 76 -30.02 -8.77 -5.52
N ILE A 77 -29.44 -9.27 -6.61
CA ILE A 77 -28.28 -8.65 -7.26
C ILE A 77 -28.62 -7.22 -7.71
N LEU A 78 -29.77 -7.04 -8.38
CA LEU A 78 -30.20 -5.74 -8.89
C LEU A 78 -30.51 -4.75 -7.76
N GLN A 79 -31.16 -5.21 -6.69
CA GLN A 79 -31.41 -4.40 -5.50
C GLN A 79 -30.10 -3.97 -4.84
N THR A 80 -29.18 -4.92 -4.60
CA THR A 80 -27.87 -4.64 -4.00
C THR A 80 -27.08 -3.63 -4.82
N LEU A 81 -27.13 -3.74 -6.16
CA LEU A 81 -26.49 -2.77 -7.04
C LEU A 81 -27.10 -1.36 -6.84
N ARG A 82 -28.44 -1.24 -6.87
CA ARG A 82 -29.15 0.04 -6.69
C ARG A 82 -28.90 0.67 -5.32
N ASP A 83 -28.77 -0.14 -4.27
CA ASP A 83 -28.53 0.35 -2.91
C ASP A 83 -27.09 0.84 -2.73
N ARG A 84 -26.14 0.31 -3.52
CA ARG A 84 -24.71 0.61 -3.38
C ARG A 84 -24.17 1.59 -4.42
N THR A 85 -24.88 1.84 -5.51
CA THR A 85 -24.45 2.78 -6.55
C THR A 85 -25.37 4.00 -6.62
N LYS A 86 -24.77 5.16 -6.87
CA LYS A 86 -25.50 6.38 -7.21
C LYS A 86 -25.42 6.58 -8.72
N GLY A 87 -26.55 6.88 -9.35
CA GLY A 87 -26.63 7.09 -10.80
C GLY A 87 -26.82 5.80 -11.61
N LYS A 88 -26.71 5.93 -12.93
CA LYS A 88 -26.96 4.84 -13.89
C LYS A 88 -25.72 4.35 -14.61
N ASP A 89 -24.62 5.09 -14.54
CA ASP A 89 -23.36 4.72 -15.19
C ASP A 89 -22.54 3.78 -14.31
N LEU A 90 -21.99 2.71 -14.90
CA LEU A 90 -21.22 1.69 -14.19
C LEU A 90 -19.93 1.34 -14.96
N ARG A 91 -18.84 1.16 -14.22
CA ARG A 91 -17.56 0.64 -14.74
C ARG A 91 -17.37 -0.80 -14.26
N LEU A 92 -17.79 -1.77 -15.06
CA LEU A 92 -17.90 -3.17 -14.69
C LEU A 92 -16.67 -3.98 -15.11
N TYR A 93 -16.21 -4.87 -14.25
CA TYR A 93 -15.16 -5.82 -14.62
C TYR A 93 -15.31 -7.18 -13.94
N CYS A 94 -14.70 -8.19 -14.54
CA CYS A 94 -14.42 -9.47 -13.89
C CYS A 94 -12.93 -9.80 -14.01
N TRP A 95 -12.49 -11.03 -13.71
CA TRP A 95 -11.06 -11.38 -13.72
C TRP A 95 -10.38 -11.14 -15.08
N ARG A 96 -11.05 -11.49 -16.19
CA ARG A 96 -10.47 -11.46 -17.56
C ARG A 96 -11.32 -10.71 -18.59
N GLY A 97 -12.36 -9.98 -18.17
CA GLY A 97 -13.26 -9.30 -19.10
C GLY A 97 -14.07 -10.26 -19.98
N GLY A 98 -14.33 -11.48 -19.50
CA GLY A 98 -15.05 -12.52 -20.25
C GLY A 98 -16.55 -12.59 -19.95
N LEU A 99 -17.12 -13.79 -20.10
CA LEU A 99 -18.57 -14.03 -20.05
C LEU A 99 -19.23 -13.53 -18.74
N ARG A 100 -18.53 -13.61 -17.60
CA ARG A 100 -19.05 -13.14 -16.30
C ARG A 100 -19.42 -11.65 -16.33
N SER A 101 -18.52 -10.78 -16.79
CA SER A 101 -18.78 -9.34 -16.86
C SER A 101 -19.69 -9.00 -18.04
N LEU A 102 -19.58 -9.70 -19.17
CA LEU A 102 -20.45 -9.48 -20.32
C LEU A 102 -21.93 -9.76 -20.00
N ASN A 103 -22.25 -10.90 -19.39
CA ASN A 103 -23.62 -11.27 -19.04
C ASN A 103 -24.22 -10.30 -18.01
N MET A 104 -23.41 -9.92 -17.01
CA MET A 104 -23.83 -8.95 -16.00
C MET A 104 -24.05 -7.55 -16.58
N ALA A 105 -23.21 -7.12 -17.52
CA ALA A 105 -23.41 -5.87 -18.22
C ALA A 105 -24.73 -5.87 -18.99
N TRP A 106 -25.02 -6.93 -19.75
CA TRP A 106 -26.28 -7.06 -20.47
C TRP A 106 -27.50 -7.05 -19.53
N PHE A 107 -27.43 -7.78 -18.41
CA PHE A 107 -28.48 -7.78 -17.39
C PHE A 107 -28.71 -6.38 -16.80
N PHE A 108 -27.64 -5.65 -16.46
CA PHE A 108 -27.75 -4.30 -15.93
C PHE A 108 -28.25 -3.29 -16.96
N GLU A 109 -27.80 -3.36 -18.22
CA GLU A 109 -28.29 -2.50 -19.31
C GLU A 109 -29.78 -2.68 -19.54
N THR A 110 -30.27 -3.93 -19.55
CA THR A 110 -31.69 -4.26 -19.68
C THR A 110 -32.52 -3.73 -18.50
N ASN A 111 -31.88 -3.44 -17.36
CA ASN A 111 -32.49 -2.87 -16.16
C ASN A 111 -32.20 -1.37 -15.96
N GLY A 112 -31.80 -0.68 -17.05
CA GLY A 112 -31.71 0.78 -17.12
C GLY A 112 -30.41 1.38 -16.63
N PHE A 113 -29.31 0.60 -16.59
CA PHE A 113 -27.96 1.11 -16.36
C PHE A 113 -27.22 1.30 -17.69
N ARG A 114 -26.16 2.11 -17.68
CA ARG A 114 -25.21 2.27 -18.79
C ARG A 114 -23.88 1.68 -18.33
N VAL A 115 -23.42 0.63 -19.00
CA VAL A 115 -22.27 -0.14 -18.52
C VAL A 115 -21.10 0.01 -19.47
N SER A 116 -19.93 0.28 -18.91
CA SER A 116 -18.66 0.09 -19.60
C SER A 116 -17.88 -1.07 -19.00
N LEU A 117 -17.26 -1.88 -19.86
CA LEU A 117 -16.47 -3.05 -19.51
C LEU A 117 -14.99 -2.74 -19.54
N LEU A 118 -14.23 -3.28 -18.58
CA LEU A 118 -12.77 -3.29 -18.65
C LEU A 118 -12.29 -4.42 -19.57
N ASP A 119 -11.64 -4.06 -20.67
CA ASP A 119 -11.01 -5.00 -21.58
C ASP A 119 -9.90 -5.81 -20.87
N GLY A 120 -9.93 -7.13 -21.05
CA GLY A 120 -9.06 -8.06 -20.34
C GLY A 120 -9.25 -8.10 -18.81
N GLY A 121 -10.26 -7.38 -18.28
CA GLY A 121 -10.66 -7.37 -16.88
C GLY A 121 -9.58 -6.97 -15.89
N TYR A 122 -9.77 -7.37 -14.64
CA TYR A 122 -8.85 -7.07 -13.54
C TYR A 122 -7.40 -7.53 -13.82
N LYS A 123 -7.20 -8.61 -14.58
CA LYS A 123 -5.87 -9.03 -15.03
C LYS A 123 -5.19 -7.96 -15.89
N ALA A 124 -5.92 -7.32 -16.80
CA ALA A 124 -5.39 -6.23 -17.62
C ALA A 124 -5.08 -5.00 -16.77
N TYR A 125 -5.94 -4.64 -15.81
CA TYR A 125 -5.66 -3.60 -14.81
C TYR A 125 -4.35 -3.88 -14.05
N ARG A 126 -4.18 -5.10 -13.52
CA ARG A 126 -2.95 -5.49 -12.81
C ARG A 126 -1.69 -5.39 -13.68
N ARG A 127 -1.80 -5.68 -14.98
CA ARG A 127 -0.69 -5.48 -15.92
C ARG A 127 -0.45 -3.99 -16.17
N PHE A 128 -1.51 -3.22 -16.35
CA PHE A 128 -1.46 -1.78 -16.57
C PHE A 128 -0.72 -1.06 -15.43
N ILE A 129 -1.13 -1.27 -14.17
CA ILE A 129 -0.50 -0.58 -13.02
C ILE A 129 0.99 -0.92 -12.87
N ARG A 130 1.39 -2.17 -13.20
CA ARG A 130 2.80 -2.59 -13.14
C ARG A 130 3.66 -1.85 -14.18
N ASN A 131 3.08 -1.47 -15.31
CA ASN A 131 3.81 -0.77 -16.36
C ASN A 131 3.87 0.73 -16.10
N HIS A 132 2.86 1.31 -15.45
CA HIS A 132 2.76 2.76 -15.21
C HIS A 132 3.39 3.20 -13.88
N MET A 133 3.66 2.30 -12.94
CA MET A 133 4.46 2.64 -11.75
C MET A 133 5.94 2.94 -12.06
N ASP A 134 6.44 2.60 -13.25
CA ASP A 134 7.84 2.83 -13.61
C ASP A 134 8.10 4.23 -14.18
N GLU A 135 7.05 5.00 -14.48
CA GLU A 135 7.13 6.36 -15.04
C GLU A 135 8.14 7.27 -14.34
N THR A 136 8.86 8.07 -15.12
CA THR A 136 9.83 9.04 -14.61
C THR A 136 9.13 10.03 -13.66
N ALA A 137 9.71 10.21 -12.48
CA ALA A 137 9.14 11.04 -11.43
C ALA A 137 10.25 11.55 -10.51
N ARG A 138 10.07 12.76 -9.96
CA ARG A 138 11.04 13.35 -9.03
C ARG A 138 10.83 12.83 -7.61
N VAL A 139 11.18 11.57 -7.39
CA VAL A 139 11.09 10.93 -6.07
C VAL A 139 12.25 11.37 -5.18
N VAL A 140 11.95 11.64 -3.91
CA VAL A 140 12.93 11.90 -2.84
C VAL A 140 12.62 10.95 -1.69
N VAL A 141 13.62 10.21 -1.23
CA VAL A 141 13.45 9.24 -0.15
C VAL A 141 13.94 9.85 1.15
N LEU A 142 13.10 9.79 2.19
CA LEU A 142 13.45 10.20 3.55
C LEU A 142 13.85 8.99 4.38
N GLY A 143 15.15 8.88 4.65
CA GLY A 143 15.76 7.89 5.52
C GLY A 143 16.06 8.43 6.90
N GLY A 144 16.52 7.54 7.77
CA GLY A 144 16.87 7.83 9.15
C GLY A 144 16.58 6.65 10.05
N TYR A 145 17.36 6.55 11.13
CA TYR A 145 17.25 5.49 12.12
C TYR A 145 15.84 5.40 12.75
N THR A 146 15.50 4.26 13.32
CA THR A 146 14.23 4.08 14.07
C THR A 146 14.13 5.12 15.20
N GLY A 147 12.94 5.68 15.40
CA GLY A 147 12.69 6.77 16.38
C GLY A 147 13.02 8.18 15.88
N SER A 148 13.53 8.34 14.65
CA SER A 148 13.91 9.66 14.10
C SER A 148 12.73 10.57 13.71
N GLY A 149 11.50 10.10 13.81
CA GLY A 149 10.29 10.90 13.55
C GLY A 149 9.99 11.22 12.09
N LYS A 150 10.40 10.33 11.18
CA LYS A 150 10.19 10.46 9.74
C LYS A 150 8.71 10.61 9.38
N THR A 151 7.85 9.77 9.96
CA THR A 151 6.41 9.76 9.69
C THR A 151 5.74 11.08 10.09
N GLU A 152 6.11 11.71 11.22
CA GLU A 152 5.56 13.03 11.56
C GLU A 152 6.06 14.11 10.61
N VAL A 153 7.33 14.08 10.22
CA VAL A 153 7.91 15.05 9.28
C VAL A 153 7.23 14.93 7.91
N LEU A 154 7.03 13.72 7.40
CA LEU A 154 6.29 13.47 6.16
C LEU A 154 4.83 13.91 6.26
N THR A 155 4.18 13.69 7.39
CA THR A 155 2.84 14.21 7.65
C THR A 155 2.81 15.74 7.57
N HIS A 156 3.81 16.42 8.14
CA HIS A 156 3.91 17.88 8.06
C HIS A 156 4.25 18.39 6.66
N LEU A 157 5.09 17.70 5.90
CA LEU A 157 5.33 17.98 4.48
C LEU A 157 4.02 17.93 3.68
N SER A 158 3.20 16.90 3.90
CA SER A 158 1.88 16.79 3.26
C SER A 158 0.97 17.97 3.63
N LYS A 159 0.95 18.39 4.90
CA LYS A 159 0.15 19.55 5.37
C LYS A 159 0.56 20.88 4.72
N ILE A 160 1.83 21.05 4.36
CA ILE A 160 2.32 22.25 3.67
C ILE A 160 2.24 22.14 2.14
N GLY A 161 1.56 21.13 1.60
CA GLY A 161 1.25 20.99 0.17
C GLY A 161 2.25 20.17 -0.64
N GLU A 162 3.23 19.53 0.00
CA GLU A 162 4.14 18.60 -0.67
C GLU A 162 3.48 17.23 -0.91
N GLN A 163 3.95 16.53 -1.94
CA GLN A 163 3.40 15.23 -2.32
C GLN A 163 4.10 14.13 -1.53
N VAL A 164 3.34 13.35 -0.78
CA VAL A 164 3.87 12.31 0.10
C VAL A 164 3.10 11.03 -0.16
N ILE A 165 3.82 9.91 -0.31
CA ILE A 165 3.23 8.58 -0.20
C ILE A 165 3.78 7.94 1.07
N ASP A 166 2.88 7.75 2.03
CA ASP A 166 3.12 7.06 3.28
C ASP A 166 2.96 5.54 3.06
N LEU A 167 4.09 4.85 2.90
CA LEU A 167 4.14 3.44 2.55
C LEU A 167 3.75 2.56 3.74
N GLU A 168 4.16 2.95 4.95
CA GLU A 168 3.77 2.34 6.22
C GLU A 168 2.25 2.35 6.40
N LYS A 169 1.61 3.51 6.23
CA LYS A 169 0.15 3.67 6.31
C LYS A 169 -0.58 2.86 5.25
N LEU A 170 -0.07 2.84 4.01
CA LEU A 170 -0.61 1.99 2.94
C LEU A 170 -0.53 0.49 3.27
N ALA A 171 0.47 0.09 4.04
CA ALA A 171 0.68 -1.29 4.48
C ALA A 171 0.02 -1.62 5.83
N SER A 172 -0.68 -0.67 6.47
CA SER A 172 -1.17 -0.79 7.85
C SER A 172 -0.07 -1.27 8.82
N HIS A 173 1.10 -0.65 8.76
CA HIS A 173 2.28 -1.06 9.52
C HIS A 173 3.10 0.16 9.97
N LYS A 174 4.09 -0.04 10.84
CA LYS A 174 5.18 0.92 11.11
C LYS A 174 6.54 0.25 10.93
N GLY A 175 7.62 0.97 10.66
CA GLY A 175 8.95 0.47 10.32
C GLY A 175 9.74 -0.17 11.47
N SER A 176 9.09 -0.98 12.32
CA SER A 176 9.67 -1.68 13.46
C SER A 176 8.98 -3.03 13.69
N ALA A 177 9.56 -3.88 14.54
CA ALA A 177 8.94 -5.15 14.97
C ALA A 177 7.72 -4.92 15.86
N PHE A 178 7.57 -3.70 16.38
CA PHE A 178 6.42 -3.22 17.12
C PHE A 178 5.35 -2.61 16.18
N GLY A 179 5.65 -2.49 14.89
CA GLY A 179 4.88 -1.66 13.98
C GLY A 179 3.51 -2.18 13.58
N GLY A 180 3.18 -3.43 13.89
CA GLY A 180 1.80 -3.95 13.73
C GLY A 180 0.91 -3.72 14.96
N ILE A 181 1.47 -3.28 16.09
CA ILE A 181 0.70 -3.13 17.33
C ILE A 181 -0.31 -1.99 17.19
N GLY A 182 -1.58 -2.30 17.46
CA GLY A 182 -2.68 -1.33 17.43
C GLY A 182 -3.13 -0.90 16.03
N LEU A 183 -2.68 -1.59 14.97
CA LEU A 183 -3.08 -1.31 13.59
C LEU A 183 -4.04 -2.38 13.03
N PRO A 184 -4.86 -2.02 12.02
CA PRO A 184 -5.67 -2.99 11.29
C PRO A 184 -4.81 -4.06 10.60
N ASP A 185 -5.46 -5.13 10.14
CA ASP A 185 -4.81 -6.13 9.30
C ASP A 185 -4.16 -5.50 8.07
N GLN A 186 -2.96 -5.99 7.74
CA GLN A 186 -2.26 -5.56 6.55
C GLN A 186 -3.02 -5.98 5.28
N PRO A 187 -3.01 -5.16 4.22
CA PRO A 187 -3.54 -5.58 2.93
C PRO A 187 -2.74 -6.76 2.36
N THR A 188 -3.33 -7.47 1.41
CA THR A 188 -2.56 -8.41 0.59
C THR A 188 -1.51 -7.66 -0.24
N ASN A 189 -0.47 -8.36 -0.70
CA ASN A 189 0.50 -7.80 -1.66
C ASN A 189 -0.17 -7.23 -2.92
N GLU A 190 -1.28 -7.85 -3.32
CA GLU A 190 -2.04 -7.42 -4.48
C GLU A 190 -2.77 -6.10 -4.20
N GLN A 191 -3.52 -6.01 -3.11
CA GLN A 191 -4.25 -4.81 -2.74
C GLN A 191 -3.32 -3.65 -2.39
N PHE A 192 -2.18 -3.91 -1.72
CA PHE A 192 -1.16 -2.90 -1.49
C PHE A 192 -0.69 -2.26 -2.79
N GLY A 193 -0.35 -3.07 -3.80
CA GLY A 193 0.06 -2.56 -5.11
C GLY A 193 -1.03 -1.75 -5.83
N ASN A 194 -2.30 -2.09 -5.62
CA ASN A 194 -3.42 -1.33 -6.17
C ASN A 194 -3.58 0.03 -5.49
N ASN A 195 -3.56 0.06 -4.15
CA ASN A 195 -3.69 1.29 -3.36
C ASN A 195 -2.50 2.22 -3.62
N LEU A 196 -1.29 1.66 -3.73
CA LEU A 196 -0.09 2.41 -4.07
C LEU A 196 -0.20 3.08 -5.45
N TYR A 197 -0.65 2.33 -6.46
CA TYR A 197 -0.83 2.91 -7.79
C TYR A 197 -1.92 3.98 -7.80
N ASP A 198 -3.01 3.79 -7.06
CA ASP A 198 -4.10 4.76 -6.98
C ASP A 198 -3.67 6.10 -6.36
N GLN A 199 -2.78 6.08 -5.37
CA GLN A 199 -2.14 7.31 -4.90
C GLN A 199 -1.13 7.83 -5.93
N TRP A 200 -0.28 6.95 -6.48
CA TRP A 200 0.75 7.31 -7.44
C TRP A 200 0.18 8.07 -8.63
N GLN A 201 -0.87 7.57 -9.29
CA GLN A 201 -1.43 8.18 -10.50
C GLN A 201 -1.95 9.61 -10.31
N ARG A 202 -2.31 9.99 -9.08
CA ARG A 202 -2.84 11.33 -8.76
C ARG A 202 -1.75 12.39 -8.54
N LEU A 203 -0.49 11.99 -8.48
CA LEU A 203 0.63 12.90 -8.19
C LEU A 203 1.20 13.53 -9.46
N ASP A 204 1.55 14.80 -9.36
CA ASP A 204 2.36 15.53 -10.34
C ASP A 204 3.81 15.03 -10.30
N LYS A 205 4.23 14.37 -11.37
CA LYS A 205 5.57 13.77 -11.48
C LYS A 205 6.70 14.77 -11.62
N THR A 206 6.39 16.04 -11.90
CA THR A 206 7.35 17.14 -12.10
C THR A 206 7.75 17.83 -10.80
N ARG A 207 7.03 17.55 -9.70
CA ARG A 207 7.31 18.02 -8.33
C ARG A 207 7.90 16.91 -7.48
N PHE A 208 8.50 17.26 -6.35
CA PHE A 208 9.00 16.24 -5.42
C PHE A 208 7.86 15.32 -4.95
N ILE A 209 8.16 14.02 -4.93
CA ILE A 209 7.32 12.99 -4.34
C ILE A 209 8.14 12.34 -3.23
N TRP A 210 7.74 12.62 -1.99
CA TRP A 210 8.42 12.13 -0.80
C TRP A 210 7.95 10.72 -0.47
N LEU A 211 8.91 9.83 -0.28
CA LEU A 211 8.70 8.45 0.14
C LEU A 211 9.48 8.17 1.42
N GLU A 212 8.99 7.25 2.24
CA GLU A 212 9.74 6.66 3.34
C GLU A 212 10.83 5.72 2.82
N ASP A 213 11.96 5.65 3.52
CA ASP A 213 13.03 4.70 3.24
C ASP A 213 12.68 3.26 3.68
N GLU A 214 11.66 2.70 3.05
CA GLU A 214 11.20 1.35 3.33
C GLU A 214 11.95 0.28 2.56
N SER A 215 12.05 -0.88 3.19
CA SER A 215 12.63 -2.06 2.54
C SER A 215 11.64 -2.66 1.52
N ARG A 216 12.07 -3.69 0.79
CA ARG A 216 11.16 -4.47 -0.07
C ARG A 216 9.95 -5.01 0.71
N MET A 217 10.12 -5.32 1.99
CA MET A 217 9.06 -5.85 2.85
C MET A 217 8.68 -4.83 3.91
N ILE A 218 7.37 -4.58 4.04
CA ILE A 218 6.77 -3.78 5.10
C ILE A 218 5.85 -4.72 5.90
N GLY A 219 6.37 -5.29 6.98
CA GLY A 219 5.73 -6.42 7.65
C GLY A 219 5.63 -7.63 6.71
N LYS A 220 4.40 -8.09 6.43
CA LYS A 220 4.10 -9.19 5.49
C LYS A 220 3.90 -8.71 4.05
N VAL A 221 3.72 -7.41 3.85
CA VAL A 221 3.49 -6.81 2.53
C VAL A 221 4.82 -6.74 1.77
N THR A 222 4.80 -7.20 0.53
CA THR A 222 5.91 -7.06 -0.42
C THR A 222 5.63 -5.92 -1.39
N MET A 223 6.50 -4.92 -1.38
CA MET A 223 6.43 -3.77 -2.27
C MET A 223 6.66 -4.16 -3.73
N PRO A 224 5.94 -3.56 -4.70
CA PRO A 224 6.17 -3.79 -6.13
C PRO A 224 7.61 -3.48 -6.55
N ASP A 225 8.16 -4.30 -7.45
CA ASP A 225 9.55 -4.17 -7.92
C ASP A 225 9.87 -2.79 -8.50
N GLN A 226 8.92 -2.21 -9.22
CA GLN A 226 9.00 -0.87 -9.80
C GLN A 226 9.28 0.17 -8.72
N MET A 227 8.52 0.14 -7.62
CA MET A 227 8.70 1.08 -6.51
C MET A 227 10.02 0.83 -5.77
N VAL A 228 10.39 -0.44 -5.56
CA VAL A 228 11.69 -0.79 -4.95
C VAL A 228 12.86 -0.25 -5.77
N ARG A 229 12.83 -0.38 -7.09
CA ARG A 229 13.85 0.21 -7.97
C ARG A 229 13.86 1.72 -7.85
N LYS A 230 12.69 2.36 -7.89
CA LYS A 230 12.55 3.80 -7.81
C LYS A 230 13.12 4.36 -6.51
N ILE A 231 12.80 3.76 -5.36
CA ILE A 231 13.38 4.12 -4.05
C ILE A 231 14.91 4.02 -4.08
N LYS A 232 15.47 2.93 -4.62
CA LYS A 232 16.92 2.72 -4.67
C LYS A 232 17.66 3.70 -5.58
N GLN A 233 17.02 4.16 -6.65
CA GLN A 233 17.61 5.07 -7.63
C GLN A 233 17.42 6.55 -7.28
N SER A 234 16.50 6.85 -6.37
CA SER A 234 16.17 8.22 -5.99
C SER A 234 17.15 8.79 -4.96
N PRO A 235 17.33 10.12 -4.90
CA PRO A 235 18.09 10.76 -3.82
C PRO A 235 17.55 10.37 -2.44
N LEU A 236 18.46 10.03 -1.53
CA LEU A 236 18.15 9.67 -0.15
C LEU A 236 18.62 10.77 0.79
N ILE A 237 17.68 11.42 1.50
CA ILE A 237 17.99 12.35 2.58
C ILE A 237 17.88 11.59 3.91
N ILE A 238 18.97 11.50 4.66
CA ILE A 238 19.05 10.78 5.92
C ILE A 238 18.90 11.80 7.05
N MET A 239 17.86 11.66 7.86
CA MET A 239 17.70 12.43 9.09
C MET A 239 18.65 11.91 10.17
N ASP A 240 19.63 12.72 10.52
CA ASP A 240 20.56 12.45 11.61
C ASP A 240 20.01 13.02 12.91
N VAL A 241 19.31 12.16 13.67
CA VAL A 241 18.71 12.49 14.97
C VAL A 241 19.54 11.83 16.10
N PRO A 242 19.99 12.59 17.11
CA PRO A 242 20.67 12.06 18.28
C PRO A 242 19.92 10.90 18.94
N LYS A 243 20.65 9.86 19.39
CA LYS A 243 20.05 8.65 20.00
C LYS A 243 19.14 8.98 21.18
N GLU A 244 19.54 9.92 22.03
CA GLU A 244 18.76 10.37 23.19
C GLU A 244 17.37 10.91 22.79
N LEU A 245 17.31 11.73 21.74
CA LEU A 245 16.03 12.22 21.22
C LEU A 245 15.17 11.07 20.66
N ARG A 246 15.79 10.10 19.98
CA ARG A 246 15.08 8.92 19.45
C ARG A 246 14.51 8.06 20.57
N VAL A 247 15.27 7.83 21.65
CA VAL A 247 14.81 7.10 22.84
C VAL A 247 13.62 7.79 23.47
N ASN A 248 13.71 9.09 23.74
CA ASN A 248 12.59 9.86 24.33
C ASN A 248 11.32 9.76 23.48
N ARG A 249 11.47 9.81 22.15
CA ARG A 249 10.34 9.69 21.22
C ARG A 249 9.71 8.30 21.23
N LEU A 250 10.52 7.25 21.23
CA LEU A 250 10.02 5.88 21.34
C LEU A 250 9.32 5.64 22.68
N VAL A 251 9.85 6.19 23.77
CA VAL A 251 9.16 6.11 25.07
C VAL A 251 7.80 6.79 24.99
N MET A 252 7.69 7.99 24.41
CA MET A 252 6.39 8.65 24.25
C MET A 252 5.42 7.88 23.34
N GLU A 253 5.92 7.18 22.32
CA GLU A 253 5.08 6.41 21.39
C GLU A 253 4.57 5.10 21.98
N TYR A 254 5.39 4.40 22.76
CA TYR A 254 5.09 3.05 23.26
C TYR A 254 4.75 2.99 24.75
N ALA A 255 5.00 4.05 25.53
CA ALA A 255 4.57 4.11 26.93
C ALA A 255 3.04 4.10 27.02
N GLY A 256 2.49 3.13 27.76
CA GLY A 256 1.05 2.94 27.89
C GLY A 256 0.44 1.90 26.94
N ILE A 257 1.25 1.30 26.06
CA ILE A 257 0.89 0.06 25.37
C ILE A 257 0.97 -1.11 26.35
N ASP A 258 0.13 -2.12 26.16
CA ASP A 258 0.16 -3.36 26.95
C ASP A 258 1.57 -3.99 26.92
N ASP A 259 2.15 -4.17 28.10
CA ASP A 259 3.48 -4.75 28.30
C ASP A 259 3.59 -6.13 27.62
N GLN A 260 2.50 -6.90 27.54
CA GLN A 260 2.50 -8.20 26.87
C GLN A 260 2.80 -8.08 25.36
N LEU A 261 2.29 -7.03 24.70
CA LEU A 261 2.55 -6.78 23.29
C LEU A 261 4.01 -6.35 23.07
N LEU A 262 4.58 -5.60 24.01
CA LEU A 262 5.99 -5.21 23.98
C LEU A 262 6.90 -6.44 24.14
N ILE A 263 6.57 -7.34 25.08
CA ILE A 263 7.28 -8.60 25.31
C ILE A 263 7.27 -9.45 24.02
N GLU A 264 6.11 -9.64 23.39
CA GLU A 264 6.00 -10.39 22.15
C GLU A 264 6.84 -9.79 21.02
N ALA A 265 6.90 -8.47 20.91
CA ALA A 265 7.72 -7.79 19.93
C ALA A 265 9.23 -7.96 20.18
N VAL A 266 9.68 -7.88 21.44
CA VAL A 266 11.08 -8.17 21.82
C VAL A 266 11.45 -9.62 21.48
N MET A 267 10.56 -10.57 21.78
CA MET A 267 10.78 -11.99 21.49
C MET A 267 10.93 -12.27 19.99
N LYS A 268 10.19 -11.57 19.13
CA LYS A 268 10.33 -11.68 17.65
C LYS A 268 11.73 -11.31 17.14
N ILE A 269 12.47 -10.48 17.87
CA ILE A 269 13.81 -10.03 17.49
C ILE A 269 14.92 -10.61 18.38
N GLU A 270 14.61 -11.47 19.36
CA GLU A 270 15.54 -12.01 20.35
C GLU A 270 16.84 -12.53 19.72
N THR A 271 16.71 -13.37 18.68
CA THR A 271 17.84 -13.99 17.98
C THR A 271 18.78 -12.98 17.36
N ARG A 272 18.24 -11.85 16.88
CA ARG A 272 19.01 -10.80 16.20
C ARG A 272 19.53 -9.73 17.15
N LEU A 273 18.79 -9.46 18.23
CA LEU A 273 19.15 -8.56 19.31
C LEU A 273 20.25 -9.16 20.21
N GLY A 274 20.23 -10.49 20.35
CA GLY A 274 21.10 -11.28 21.22
C GLY A 274 20.47 -11.51 22.59
N LYS A 275 20.59 -12.74 23.09
CA LYS A 275 19.97 -13.19 24.36
C LYS A 275 20.21 -12.26 25.56
N PRO A 276 21.41 -11.70 25.80
CA PRO A 276 21.64 -10.81 26.94
C PRO A 276 20.81 -9.53 26.87
N ARG A 277 20.74 -8.90 25.68
CA ARG A 277 19.96 -7.67 25.47
C ARG A 277 18.46 -7.93 25.49
N ALA A 278 18.01 -9.03 24.89
CA ALA A 278 16.60 -9.41 24.95
C ALA A 278 16.15 -9.65 26.39
N LYS A 279 16.94 -10.39 27.20
CA LYS A 279 16.65 -10.59 28.62
C LYS A 279 16.64 -9.25 29.38
N GLY A 280 17.60 -8.37 29.12
CA GLY A 280 17.62 -7.02 29.68
C GLY A 280 16.34 -6.25 29.37
N ALA A 281 15.90 -6.27 28.12
CA ALA A 281 14.72 -5.54 27.67
C ALA A 281 13.45 -6.09 28.34
N LEU A 282 13.32 -7.41 28.48
CA LEU A 282 12.20 -8.03 29.18
C LEU A 282 12.13 -7.65 30.65
N VAL A 283 13.27 -7.57 31.34
CA VAL A 283 13.34 -7.09 32.73
C VAL A 283 12.94 -5.61 32.81
N SER A 284 13.49 -4.77 31.94
CA SER A 284 13.16 -3.34 31.92
C SER A 284 11.68 -3.07 31.58
N ILE A 285 11.01 -3.92 30.79
CA ILE A 285 9.55 -3.83 30.59
C ILE A 285 8.81 -4.05 31.91
N GLN A 286 9.18 -5.07 32.70
CA GLN A 286 8.55 -5.35 33.99
C GLN A 286 8.75 -4.22 35.01
N GLU A 287 9.91 -3.57 34.94
CA GLU A 287 10.26 -2.42 35.79
C GLU A 287 9.69 -1.08 35.26
N LYS A 288 9.02 -1.09 34.10
CA LYS A 288 8.52 0.09 33.38
C LYS A 288 9.62 1.10 32.99
N ASP A 289 10.86 0.64 32.89
CA ASP A 289 11.98 1.41 32.36
C ASP A 289 12.01 1.31 30.83
N TYR A 290 11.02 1.96 30.19
CA TYR A 290 10.88 1.94 28.74
C TYR A 290 12.05 2.63 28.01
N ALA A 291 12.80 3.51 28.69
CA ALA A 291 13.98 4.15 28.11
C ALA A 291 15.09 3.13 27.87
N THR A 292 15.37 2.26 28.84
CA THR A 292 16.33 1.17 28.68
C THR A 292 15.88 0.15 27.64
N VAL A 293 14.58 -0.16 27.58
CA VAL A 293 14.01 -1.03 26.51
C VAL A 293 14.31 -0.44 25.13
N ALA A 294 13.98 0.85 24.92
CA ALA A 294 14.20 1.53 23.66
C ALA A 294 15.69 1.58 23.29
N ASP A 295 16.57 1.90 24.23
CA ASP A 295 18.03 1.96 24.00
C ASP A 295 18.60 0.62 23.52
N GLN A 296 18.19 -0.47 24.18
CA GLN A 296 18.63 -1.83 23.86
C GLN A 296 18.12 -2.26 22.48
N VAL A 297 16.83 -2.04 22.22
CA VAL A 297 16.19 -2.39 20.95
C VAL A 297 16.76 -1.58 19.78
N LEU A 298 17.05 -0.29 19.98
CA LEU A 298 17.66 0.56 18.96
C LEU A 298 19.03 0.04 18.50
N THR A 299 19.79 -0.63 19.37
CA THR A 299 21.08 -1.22 18.98
C THR A 299 20.92 -2.22 17.82
N TYR A 300 19.83 -3.00 17.81
CA TYR A 300 19.52 -3.92 16.72
C TYR A 300 19.11 -3.16 15.45
N TYR A 301 18.19 -2.21 15.56
CA TYR A 301 17.69 -1.46 14.40
C TYR A 301 18.78 -0.62 13.74
N ASP A 302 19.63 0.04 14.52
CA ASP A 302 20.70 0.87 14.00
C ASP A 302 21.73 0.03 13.23
N LYS A 303 22.04 -1.18 13.74
CA LYS A 303 22.89 -2.14 13.03
C LYS A 303 22.25 -2.63 11.73
N ALA A 304 20.97 -2.99 11.76
CA ALA A 304 20.24 -3.46 10.59
C ALA A 304 20.13 -2.37 9.50
N TYR A 305 19.82 -1.14 9.90
CA TYR A 305 19.74 0.02 9.01
C TYR A 305 21.10 0.30 8.37
N SER A 306 22.17 0.37 9.16
CA SER A 306 23.52 0.62 8.65
C SER A 306 23.98 -0.46 7.66
N PHE A 307 23.66 -1.73 7.94
CA PHE A 307 23.94 -2.83 7.02
C PHE A 307 23.16 -2.70 5.71
N SER A 308 21.88 -2.34 5.76
CA SER A 308 21.05 -2.12 4.57
C SER A 308 21.55 -0.94 3.74
N MET A 309 21.98 0.13 4.41
CA MET A 309 22.53 1.34 3.82
C MET A 309 23.83 1.05 3.08
N ASN A 310 24.75 0.28 3.67
CA ASN A 310 26.03 -0.06 3.04
C ASN A 310 25.88 -0.88 1.74
N ARG A 311 24.75 -1.54 1.52
CA ARG A 311 24.48 -2.34 0.31
C ARG A 311 23.86 -1.54 -0.84
N ARG A 312 23.53 -0.25 -0.65
CA ARG A 312 22.94 0.61 -1.68
C ARG A 312 24.03 1.34 -2.46
N GLU A 313 24.74 0.61 -3.32
CA GLU A 313 25.76 1.19 -4.19
C GLU A 313 25.14 2.17 -5.20
N GLY A 314 25.79 3.31 -5.42
CA GLY A 314 25.42 4.28 -6.47
C GLY A 314 24.24 5.22 -6.16
N GLN A 315 23.58 5.10 -5.01
CA GLN A 315 22.52 6.03 -4.61
C GLN A 315 23.09 7.32 -4.02
N SER A 316 22.65 8.49 -4.50
CA SER A 316 23.02 9.79 -3.91
C SER A 316 22.45 9.93 -2.49
N ARG A 317 23.31 10.28 -1.53
CA ARG A 317 22.95 10.39 -0.11
C ARG A 317 23.28 11.77 0.43
N PHE A 318 22.35 12.32 1.19
CA PHE A 318 22.48 13.63 1.80
C PHE A 318 22.15 13.50 3.28
N HIS A 319 23.05 13.98 4.13
CA HIS A 319 22.88 13.97 5.58
C HIS A 319 22.22 15.27 6.04
N PHE A 320 21.13 15.15 6.80
CA PHE A 320 20.35 16.27 7.30
C PHE A 320 20.30 16.23 8.83
N ALA A 321 21.09 17.12 9.46
CA ALA A 321 21.24 17.17 10.91
C ALA A 321 20.02 17.76 11.62
N VAL A 322 19.51 17.03 12.61
CA VAL A 322 18.36 17.42 13.44
C VAL A 322 18.79 17.55 14.90
N GLY A 323 19.24 18.74 15.29
CA GLY A 323 19.68 19.01 16.67
C GLY A 323 18.54 19.19 17.68
N LYS A 324 17.38 19.67 17.21
CA LYS A 324 16.12 19.75 17.98
C LYS A 324 15.01 19.22 17.10
N PHE A 325 14.03 18.55 17.72
CA PHE A 325 12.92 17.94 16.99
C PHE A 325 11.63 18.70 17.25
N ASP A 326 11.23 19.49 16.26
CA ASP A 326 9.84 19.91 16.03
C ASP A 326 9.48 19.48 14.60
N ALA A 327 8.44 18.66 14.44
CA ALA A 327 8.14 18.05 13.14
C ALA A 327 7.82 19.09 12.06
N SER A 328 7.23 20.23 12.43
CA SER A 328 6.86 21.28 11.51
C SER A 328 8.07 22.10 11.05
N GLU A 329 8.94 22.48 11.98
CA GLU A 329 10.19 23.20 11.67
C GLU A 329 11.15 22.31 10.88
N VAL A 330 11.24 21.03 11.24
CA VAL A 330 12.07 20.05 10.54
C VAL A 330 11.56 19.84 9.11
N ALA A 331 10.25 19.74 8.89
CA ALA A 331 9.67 19.62 7.55
C ALA A 331 9.99 20.83 6.66
N ALA A 332 9.84 22.05 7.18
CA ALA A 332 10.15 23.27 6.44
C ALA A 332 11.65 23.33 6.04
N ARG A 333 12.55 23.08 7.01
CA ARG A 333 14.00 23.05 6.76
C ARG A 333 14.40 21.91 5.80
N LEU A 334 13.74 20.77 5.88
CA LEU A 334 13.98 19.63 4.99
C LEU A 334 13.59 19.95 3.55
N LEU A 335 12.48 20.68 3.34
CA LEU A 335 12.07 21.15 2.02
C LEU A 335 13.06 22.16 1.43
N GLU A 336 13.52 23.13 2.23
CA GLU A 336 14.58 24.08 1.82
C GLU A 336 15.87 23.33 1.44
N PHE A 337 16.26 22.35 2.25
CA PHE A 337 17.42 21.52 2.01
C PHE A 337 17.28 20.73 0.69
N ALA A 338 16.15 20.06 0.47
CA ALA A 338 15.90 19.34 -0.78
C ALA A 338 15.92 20.28 -1.99
N ASN A 339 15.30 21.45 -1.90
CA ASN A 339 15.33 22.43 -2.98
C ASN A 339 16.76 22.90 -3.31
N LYS A 340 17.57 23.17 -2.28
CA LYS A 340 18.96 23.61 -2.46
C LYS A 340 19.85 22.53 -3.09
N HIS A 341 19.69 21.29 -2.65
CA HIS A 341 20.62 20.20 -2.99
C HIS A 341 20.16 19.34 -4.17
N LEU A 342 18.86 19.29 -4.48
CA LEU A 342 18.30 18.42 -5.51
C LEU A 342 17.78 19.16 -6.75
N ASN A 343 17.59 20.49 -6.71
CA ASN A 343 17.21 21.27 -7.91
C ASN A 343 18.41 21.64 -8.80
N ASN A 344 19.64 21.65 -8.27
CA ASN A 344 20.83 22.14 -8.99
C ASN A 344 21.48 21.11 -9.95
N GLY A 345 20.70 20.19 -10.50
CA GLY A 345 21.07 19.36 -11.67
C GLY A 345 22.15 18.31 -11.43
N THR A 346 21.76 17.01 -11.41
CA THR A 346 22.56 15.82 -11.82
C THR A 346 21.93 14.46 -11.44
N HIS A 347 20.79 14.42 -10.75
CA HIS A 347 20.25 13.15 -10.21
C HIS A 347 18.89 12.71 -10.76
N LEU A 348 18.50 13.16 -11.95
CA LEU A 348 17.39 12.55 -12.69
C LEU A 348 17.97 11.48 -13.62
N PRO A 349 17.76 10.18 -13.35
CA PRO A 349 18.05 9.17 -14.36
C PRO A 349 17.07 9.37 -15.52
N GLY A 350 17.56 9.88 -16.65
CA GLY A 350 16.83 9.92 -17.93
C GLY A 350 15.83 11.07 -18.10
N LEU A 351 16.32 12.31 -18.11
CA LEU A 351 15.72 13.34 -18.96
C LEU A 351 16.22 13.17 -20.40
#